data_AF-A0A920HMB0-F1
#
_entry.id   AF-A0A920HMB0-F1
#
_cell.length_a   1.000
_cell.length_b   1.000
_cell.length_c   1.000
_cell.angle_alpha   90.00
_cell.angle_beta   90.00
_cell.angle_gamma   90.00
#
_symmetry.space_group_name_H-M   'P 1'
#
loop_
_entity.id
_entity.type
_entity.pdbx_description
1 polymer ?
#
loop_
_entity_poly.entity_id
_entity_poly.type
_entity_poly.pdbx_seq_one_letter_code
_entity_poly.pdbx_strand_id
1 'polypeptide(L)'
;MLEQVSHGQGIVFLLGDGLYKSTDGGQSWLNIGLKNSERISDIIVNPDNSNEIYVGVLGALWSDSEERGVYKSTDGGQSWENILYINQSTGSADLDYGSK
;
A
#
# COMPACT_ATOMS: atom_id res chain seq x y z
N MET A 1 7.22 6.56 -11.43
CA MET A 1 7.69 5.16 -11.52
C MET A 1 6.49 4.32 -11.15
N LEU A 2 5.99 3.51 -12.08
CA LEU A 2 4.91 2.56 -11.81
C LEU A 2 5.61 1.26 -11.41
N GLU A 3 5.33 0.76 -10.22
CA GLU A 3 5.86 -0.53 -9.78
C GLU A 3 4.71 -1.53 -9.74
N GLN A 4 4.92 -2.68 -10.34
CA GLN A 4 3.94 -3.76 -10.45
C GLN A 4 4.38 -4.89 -9.53
N VAL A 5 3.55 -5.24 -8.56
CA VAL A 5 3.81 -6.40 -7.68
C VAL A 5 3.00 -7.61 -8.16
N SER A 6 3.70 -8.54 -8.81
CA SER A 6 3.33 -9.94 -9.12
C SER A 6 2.56 -10.29 -10.42
N HIS A 7 2.69 -11.57 -10.80
CA HIS A 7 2.25 -12.17 -12.07
C HIS A 7 0.80 -12.69 -11.98
N GLY A 8 -0.13 -12.01 -12.67
CA GLY A 8 -1.52 -12.43 -12.85
C GLY A 8 -2.55 -11.50 -12.17
N GLN A 9 -2.17 -10.84 -11.08
CA GLN A 9 -2.90 -9.74 -10.44
C GLN A 9 -1.91 -8.62 -10.17
N GLY A 10 -2.21 -7.43 -10.70
CA GLY A 10 -1.34 -6.26 -10.52
C GLY A 10 -1.88 -5.39 -9.38
N ILE A 11 -1.01 -5.03 -8.45
CA ILE A 11 -1.22 -3.85 -7.60
C ILE A 11 -0.24 -2.79 -8.08
N VAL A 12 -0.75 -1.58 -8.30
CA VAL A 12 0.01 -0.43 -8.79
C VAL A 12 -0.38 0.79 -7.96
N PHE A 13 0.59 1.65 -7.69
CA PHE A 13 0.35 2.93 -7.06
C PHE A 13 0.59 4.08 -8.01
N LEU A 14 -0.18 5.14 -7.80
CA LEU A 14 0.03 6.41 -8.45
C LEU A 14 0.45 7.40 -7.37
N LEU A 15 1.50 8.18 -7.64
CA LEU A 15 1.89 9.31 -6.80
C LEU A 15 0.64 10.17 -6.52
N GLY A 16 0.19 10.23 -5.27
CA GLY A 16 -0.84 11.17 -4.83
C GLY A 16 -2.30 10.70 -4.73
N ASP A 17 -2.70 9.53 -5.25
CA ASP A 17 -4.14 9.11 -5.20
C ASP A 17 -4.36 7.67 -4.67
N GLY A 18 -3.37 7.14 -3.97
CA GLY A 18 -3.48 5.88 -3.25
C GLY A 18 -3.26 4.62 -4.08
N LEU A 19 -3.90 3.54 -3.66
CA LEU A 19 -3.70 2.20 -4.19
C LEU A 19 -4.71 1.83 -5.26
N TYR A 20 -4.23 1.15 -6.29
CA TYR A 20 -5.07 0.55 -7.31
C TYR A 20 -4.79 -0.95 -7.43
N LYS A 21 -5.86 -1.72 -7.56
CA LYS A 21 -5.81 -3.17 -7.76
C LYS A 21 -6.50 -3.56 -9.05
N SER A 22 -5.86 -4.47 -9.78
CA SER A 22 -6.43 -5.13 -10.95
C SER A 22 -6.56 -6.63 -10.70
N THR A 23 -7.70 -7.19 -11.09
CA THR A 23 -7.98 -8.63 -11.04
C THR A 23 -8.06 -9.27 -12.42
N ASP A 24 -7.87 -8.50 -13.49
CA ASP A 24 -8.04 -8.90 -14.89
C ASP A 24 -6.75 -8.76 -15.71
N GLY A 25 -5.59 -8.87 -15.04
CA GLY A 25 -4.28 -8.76 -15.68
C GLY A 25 -3.91 -7.33 -16.10
N GLY A 26 -4.51 -6.31 -15.48
CA GLY A 26 -4.22 -4.90 -15.73
C GLY A 26 -5.12 -4.24 -16.77
N GLN A 27 -6.19 -4.90 -17.22
CA GLN A 27 -7.15 -4.32 -18.17
C GLN A 27 -8.02 -3.25 -17.50
N SER A 28 -8.39 -3.45 -16.24
CA SER A 28 -9.08 -2.47 -15.40
C SER A 28 -8.44 -2.38 -14.02
N TRP A 29 -8.58 -1.21 -13.40
CA TRP A 29 -7.99 -0.86 -12.12
C TRP A 29 -9.05 -0.24 -11.21
N LEU A 30 -9.17 -0.76 -10.00
CA LEU A 30 -10.04 -0.22 -8.96
C LEU A 30 -9.18 0.51 -7.92
N ASN A 31 -9.55 1.75 -7.60
CA ASN A 31 -8.96 2.45 -6.45
C ASN A 31 -9.45 1.76 -5.16
N ILE A 32 -8.50 1.26 -4.37
CA ILE A 32 -8.75 0.51 -3.14
C ILE A 32 -8.36 1.31 -1.89
N GLY A 33 -8.24 2.64 -1.98
CA GLY A 33 -8.06 3.51 -0.82
C GLY A 33 -6.64 4.04 -0.64
N LEU A 34 -6.35 4.51 0.58
CA LEU A 34 -5.13 5.25 0.94
C LEU A 34 -4.88 6.47 0.04
N LYS A 35 -5.94 7.19 -0.33
CA LYS A 35 -5.88 8.31 -1.30
C LYS A 35 -4.94 9.44 -0.88
N ASN A 36 -4.87 9.71 0.42
CA ASN A 36 -4.02 10.76 0.98
C ASN A 36 -2.61 10.26 1.34
N SER A 37 -2.27 9.01 1.00
CA SER A 37 -0.96 8.44 1.34
C SER A 37 0.19 9.15 0.66
N GLU A 38 -0.07 9.84 -0.46
CA GLU A 38 0.87 10.52 -1.36
C GLU A 38 2.00 9.65 -1.89
N ARG A 39 2.85 9.15 -1.00
CA ARG A 39 3.99 8.29 -1.26
C ARG A 39 3.85 7.01 -0.47
N ILE A 40 3.76 5.94 -1.24
CA ILE A 40 3.84 4.58 -0.74
C ILE A 40 5.27 4.11 -1.02
N SER A 41 5.96 3.62 0.01
CA SER A 41 7.30 3.06 -0.10
C SER A 41 7.29 1.62 -0.57
N ASP A 42 6.33 0.83 -0.09
CA ASP A 42 6.30 -0.61 -0.38
C ASP A 42 4.89 -1.22 -0.26
N ILE A 43 4.68 -2.36 -0.93
CA ILE A 43 3.51 -3.26 -0.84
C ILE A 43 4.00 -4.66 -0.64
N ILE A 44 3.39 -5.33 0.32
CA ILE A 44 3.50 -6.77 0.42
C ILE A 44 2.11 -7.38 0.39
N VAL A 45 1.89 -8.29 -0.54
CA VAL A 45 0.72 -9.16 -0.56
C VAL A 45 1.15 -10.51 -0.01
N ASN A 46 0.44 -11.03 0.99
CA ASN A 46 0.73 -12.35 1.51
C ASN A 46 0.53 -13.40 0.39
N PRO A 47 1.55 -14.20 0.04
CA PRO A 47 1.47 -15.19 -1.04
C PRO A 47 0.48 -16.33 -0.76
N ASP A 48 0.25 -16.65 0.52
CA ASP A 48 -0.68 -17.69 0.95
C ASP A 48 -2.12 -17.18 1.13
N ASN A 49 -2.29 -15.85 1.26
CA ASN A 49 -3.58 -15.22 1.47
C ASN A 49 -3.63 -13.82 0.85
N SER A 50 -4.12 -13.71 -0.39
CA SER A 50 -4.19 -12.45 -1.13
C SER A 50 -5.14 -11.39 -0.55
N ASN A 51 -5.92 -11.73 0.50
CA ASN A 51 -6.69 -10.74 1.25
C ASN A 51 -5.83 -9.97 2.27
N GLU A 52 -4.70 -10.53 2.67
CA GLU A 52 -3.77 -9.90 3.60
C GLU A 52 -2.73 -9.09 2.84
N ILE A 53 -2.78 -7.76 3.01
CA ILE A 53 -1.93 -6.81 2.31
C ILE A 53 -1.33 -5.84 3.32
N TYR A 54 -0.04 -5.56 3.19
CA TYR A 54 0.70 -4.59 3.98
C TYR A 54 1.18 -3.47 3.05
N VAL A 55 1.11 -2.22 3.54
CA VAL A 55 1.50 -1.03 2.79
C VAL A 55 2.33 -0.11 3.66
N GLY A 56 3.54 0.22 3.21
CA GLY A 56 4.39 1.22 3.83
C GLY A 56 4.04 2.60 3.30
N VAL A 57 3.58 3.51 4.15
CA VAL A 57 3.23 4.87 3.75
C VAL A 57 4.26 5.86 4.28
N LEU A 58 4.93 6.54 3.36
CA LEU A 58 5.83 7.65 3.66
C LEU A 58 5.07 8.95 3.90
N GLY A 59 3.90 9.17 3.29
CA GLY A 59 3.16 10.43 3.41
C GLY A 59 3.81 11.59 2.64
N ALA A 60 3.39 12.81 2.96
CA ALA A 60 3.87 14.03 2.32
C ALA A 60 5.40 14.19 2.39
N LEU A 61 6.05 14.58 1.29
CA LEU A 61 7.52 14.65 1.25
C LEU A 61 8.08 15.83 2.04
N TRP A 62 7.36 16.95 2.05
CA TRP A 62 7.86 18.25 2.50
C TRP A 62 7.08 18.81 3.69
N SER A 63 6.22 18.00 4.30
CA SER A 63 5.42 18.38 5.45
C SER A 63 5.07 17.19 6.33
N ASP A 64 4.56 17.51 7.51
CA ASP A 64 3.88 16.56 8.37
C ASP A 64 2.64 15.96 7.66
N SER A 65 2.34 14.70 7.95
CA SER A 65 1.21 13.96 7.39
C SER A 65 0.71 12.93 8.41
N GLU A 66 -0.60 12.92 8.66
CA GLU A 66 -1.24 11.93 9.53
C GLU A 66 -1.34 10.54 8.88
N GLU A 67 -1.08 10.46 7.57
CA GLU A 67 -1.22 9.25 6.77
C GLU A 67 0.06 8.39 6.77
N ARG A 68 1.13 8.84 7.44
CA ARG A 68 2.36 8.06 7.55
C ARG A 68 2.14 6.80 8.37
N GLY A 69 2.85 5.73 8.04
CA GLY A 69 2.85 4.52 8.86
C GLY A 69 2.89 3.23 8.07
N VAL A 70 2.38 2.17 8.69
CA VAL A 70 2.17 0.87 8.04
C VAL A 70 0.70 0.53 8.12
N TYR A 71 0.11 0.29 6.95
CA TYR A 71 -1.29 -0.08 6.84
C TYR A 71 -1.41 -1.56 6.53
N LYS A 72 -2.43 -2.19 7.11
CA LYS A 72 -2.80 -3.57 6.87
C LYS A 72 -4.23 -3.63 6.37
N SER A 73 -4.47 -4.47 5.37
CA SER A 73 -5.79 -4.93 4.98
C SER A 73 -5.88 -6.43 5.21
N THR A 74 -7.07 -6.91 5.59
CA THR A 74 -7.39 -8.35 5.71
C THR A 74 -8.55 -8.76 4.80
N ASP A 75 -9.02 -7.84 3.95
CA ASP A 75 -10.17 -8.02 3.05
C ASP A 75 -9.81 -7.68 1.58
N GLY A 76 -8.52 -7.76 1.26
CA GLY A 76 -8.01 -7.57 -0.10
C GLY A 76 -8.01 -6.13 -0.58
N GLY A 77 -7.97 -5.18 0.35
CA GLY A 77 -7.91 -3.73 0.11
C GLY A 77 -9.25 -3.01 0.20
N GLN A 78 -10.31 -3.63 0.71
CA GLN A 78 -11.60 -2.93 0.89
C GLN A 78 -11.56 -1.99 2.11
N SER A 79 -10.81 -2.38 3.15
CA SER A 79 -10.53 -1.56 4.31
C SER A 79 -9.07 -1.65 4.73
N TRP A 80 -8.63 -0.61 5.45
CA TRP A 80 -7.25 -0.45 5.90
C TRP A 80 -7.21 -0.06 7.37
N GLU A 81 -6.35 -0.73 8.12
CA GLU A 81 -6.01 -0.41 9.50
C GLU A 81 -4.57 0.11 9.54
N ASN A 82 -4.34 1.26 10.17
CA ASN A 82 -2.97 1.74 10.44
C ASN A 82 -2.42 1.00 11.66
N ILE A 83 -1.58 -0.01 11.42
CA ILE A 83 -1.02 -0.89 12.46
C ILE A 83 0.30 -0.37 13.03
N LEU A 84 0.88 0.68 12.43
CA LEU A 84 2.07 1.36 12.95
C LEU A 84 2.01 2.84 12.62
N TYR A 85 1.66 3.64 13.62
CA TYR A 85 1.71 5.09 13.59
C TYR A 85 2.51 5.60 14.80
N ILE A 86 3.49 6.48 14.55
CA ILE A 86 4.29 7.09 15.61
C ILE A 86 3.93 8.57 15.78
N ASN A 87 4.01 9.34 14.70
CA ASN A 87 3.65 10.76 14.63
C ASN A 87 3.61 11.20 13.15
N GLN A 88 3.32 12.48 12.92
CA GLN A 88 3.14 13.03 11.57
C GLN A 88 4.43 13.16 10.73
N SER A 89 5.61 12.97 11.34
CA SER A 89 6.92 13.10 10.67
C SER A 89 7.67 11.77 10.53
N THR A 90 7.09 10.67 11.01
CA THR A 90 7.69 9.32 10.97
C THR A 90 6.88 8.42 10.05
N GLY A 91 7.50 7.92 8.97
CA GLY A 91 6.88 6.98 8.02
C GLY A 91 7.65 5.68 7.88
N SER A 92 7.14 4.77 7.05
CA SER A 92 7.82 3.51 6.72
C SER A 92 8.65 3.65 5.46
N ALA A 93 9.93 3.29 5.50
CA ALA A 93 10.83 3.40 4.34
C ALA A 93 10.88 2.11 3.50
N ASP A 94 10.63 0.95 4.12
CA ASP A 94 10.70 -0.37 3.51
C ASP A 94 9.90 -1.36 4.36
N LEU A 95 9.39 -2.43 3.77
CA LEU A 95 8.79 -3.55 4.48
C LEU A 95 9.46 -4.85 4.04
N ASP A 96 9.53 -5.81 4.97
CA ASP A 96 9.89 -7.18 4.62
C ASP A 96 8.90 -8.14 5.29
N TYR A 97 8.54 -9.17 4.55
CA TYR A 97 7.67 -10.23 5.03
C TYR A 97 8.48 -11.52 5.02
N GLY A 98 8.99 -11.85 6.20
CA GLY A 98 9.83 -13.02 6.38
C GLY A 98 9.16 -14.27 5.83
N SER A 99 9.82 -14.88 4.85
CA SER A 99 9.50 -16.26 4.46
C SER A 99 9.89 -17.18 5.62
N LYS A 100 9.02 -18.13 5.96
CA LYS A 100 9.40 -19.24 6.81
C LYS A 100 10.40 -20.15 6.11
#